data_AF-A0A3B8LPV9-F1
#
_entry.id   AF-A0A3B8LPV9-F1
#
_cell.length_a   1.000
_cell.length_b   1.000
_cell.length_c   1.000
_cell.angle_alpha   90.00
_cell.angle_beta   90.00
_cell.angle_gamma   90.00
#
_symmetry.space_group_name_H-M   'P 1'
#
loop_
_entity.id
_entity.type
_entity.pdbx_description
1 polymer ?
#
loop_
_entity_poly.entity_id
_entity_poly.type
_entity_poly.pdbx_seq_one_letter_code
_entity_poly.pdbx_strand_id
1 'polypeptide(L)'
;MTLSFLYPALITILSGFLLIYFGIRESMARRKYDVPLPKMSGDPGFERAHRVHANTMEQVLIFFPALWIFSYTVSPLWSAILGGVWIVGRLVYAHAYYVDEKKRGIGFGITALASYPLLIGSLIGIIMALIAKLSG
;
A
#
# COMPACT_ATOMS: atom_id res chain seq x y z
N MET A 1 -8.59 23.03 7.35
CA MET A 1 -7.70 22.03 6.70
C MET A 1 -6.49 22.78 6.18
N THR A 2 -5.29 22.53 6.68
CA THR A 2 -4.08 23.15 6.11
C THR A 2 -3.82 22.54 4.73
N LEU A 3 -3.46 23.37 3.74
CA LEU A 3 -3.17 22.94 2.37
C LEU A 3 -2.13 21.80 2.30
N SER A 4 -1.30 21.65 3.32
CA SER A 4 -0.32 20.57 3.46
C SER A 4 -0.92 19.15 3.50
N PHE A 5 -2.16 18.98 3.99
CA PHE A 5 -2.82 17.66 4.01
C PHE A 5 -3.36 17.23 2.63
N LEU A 6 -3.32 18.11 1.63
CA LEU A 6 -3.68 17.73 0.26
C LEU A 6 -2.70 16.72 -0.34
N TYR A 7 -1.42 16.74 0.07
CA TYR A 7 -0.41 15.79 -0.40
C TYR A 7 -0.72 14.33 0.01
N PRO A 8 -0.90 13.99 1.31
CA PRO A 8 -1.28 12.63 1.71
C PRO A 8 -2.70 12.25 1.27
N ALA A 9 -3.61 13.21 1.10
CA ALA A 9 -4.92 12.95 0.50
C ALA A 9 -4.82 12.48 -0.96
N LEU A 10 -3.98 13.15 -1.77
CA LEU A 10 -3.69 12.73 -3.14
C LEU A 10 -3.11 11.31 -3.17
N ILE A 11 -2.13 11.01 -2.31
CA ILE A 11 -1.58 9.66 -2.19
C ILE A 11 -2.66 8.64 -1.85
N THR A 12 -3.56 8.96 -0.91
CA THR A 12 -4.66 8.06 -0.53
C THR A 12 -5.54 7.73 -1.73
N ILE A 13 -5.93 8.73 -2.51
CA ILE A 13 -6.76 8.55 -3.71
C ILE A 13 -6.03 7.74 -4.79
N LEU A 14 -4.75 8.04 -5.05
CA LEU A 14 -3.95 7.29 -6.01
C LEU A 14 -3.78 5.82 -5.61
N SER A 15 -3.54 5.53 -4.33
CA SER A 15 -3.50 4.15 -3.82
C SER A 15 -4.85 3.44 -3.94
N GLY A 16 -5.97 4.16 -3.79
CA GLY A 16 -7.31 3.63 -4.05
C GLY A 16 -7.51 3.22 -5.51
N PHE A 17 -7.13 4.10 -6.45
CA PHE A 17 -7.15 3.76 -7.88
C PHE A 17 -6.22 2.60 -8.23
N LEU A 18 -5.06 2.50 -7.59
CA LEU A 18 -4.14 1.38 -7.76
C LEU A 18 -4.77 0.04 -7.31
N LEU A 19 -5.47 0.04 -6.17
CA LEU A 19 -6.17 -1.14 -5.67
C LEU A 19 -7.29 -1.57 -6.63
N ILE A 20 -8.09 -0.61 -7.11
CA ILE A 20 -9.13 -0.86 -8.12
C ILE A 20 -8.50 -1.43 -9.40
N TYR A 21 -7.40 -0.86 -9.87
CA TYR A 21 -6.68 -1.35 -11.04
C TYR A 21 -6.26 -2.81 -10.88
N PHE A 22 -5.70 -3.21 -9.75
CA PHE A 22 -5.35 -4.61 -9.50
C PHE A 22 -6.57 -5.52 -9.39
N GLY A 23 -7.68 -5.06 -8.82
CA GLY A 23 -8.94 -5.82 -8.79
C GLY A 23 -9.53 -6.05 -10.18
N ILE A 24 -9.44 -5.06 -11.09
CA ILE A 24 -9.83 -5.23 -12.49
C ILE A 24 -8.90 -6.25 -13.18
N ARG A 25 -7.58 -6.18 -12.93
CA ARG A 25 -6.61 -7.14 -13.47
C ARG A 25 -6.89 -8.57 -13.02
N GLU A 26 -7.19 -8.78 -11.74
CA GLU A 26 -7.64 -10.09 -11.23
C GLU A 26 -8.92 -10.56 -11.93
N SER A 27 -9.92 -9.68 -12.02
CA SER A 27 -11.22 -10.01 -12.64
C SER A 27 -11.08 -10.38 -14.11
N MET A 28 -10.21 -9.68 -14.86
CA MET A 28 -9.88 -10.03 -16.24
C MET A 28 -9.16 -11.37 -16.33
N ALA A 29 -8.20 -11.65 -15.44
CA ALA A 29 -7.51 -12.93 -15.41
C ALA A 29 -8.48 -14.08 -15.09
N ARG A 30 -9.41 -13.88 -14.16
CA ARG A 30 -10.46 -14.87 -13.84
C ARG A 30 -11.26 -15.27 -15.08
N ARG A 31 -11.69 -14.29 -15.87
CA ARG A 31 -12.43 -14.52 -17.12
C ARG A 31 -11.54 -15.19 -18.17
N LYS A 32 -10.29 -14.74 -18.30
CA LYS A 32 -9.35 -15.27 -19.31
C LYS A 32 -9.03 -16.75 -19.08
N TYR A 33 -8.96 -17.19 -17.83
CA TYR A 33 -8.58 -18.55 -17.46
C TYR A 33 -9.76 -19.40 -16.96
N ASP A 34 -10.99 -18.95 -17.22
CA ASP A 34 -12.24 -19.66 -16.88
C ASP A 34 -12.29 -20.21 -15.45
N VAL A 35 -11.84 -19.41 -14.47
CA VAL A 35 -11.85 -19.81 -13.05
C VAL A 35 -13.22 -19.49 -12.44
N PRO A 36 -14.11 -20.49 -12.23
CA PRO A 36 -15.46 -20.23 -11.77
C PRO A 36 -15.46 -19.72 -10.33
N LEU A 37 -16.40 -18.85 -10.00
CA LEU A 37 -16.68 -18.51 -8.60
C LEU A 37 -17.22 -19.75 -7.87
N PRO A 38 -16.90 -19.96 -6.57
CA PRO A 38 -16.06 -19.14 -5.69
C PRO A 38 -14.57 -19.57 -5.68
N LYS A 39 -14.09 -20.29 -6.69
CA LYS A 39 -12.70 -20.78 -6.70
C LYS A 39 -11.71 -19.62 -6.75
N MET A 40 -10.69 -19.72 -5.90
CA MET A 40 -9.57 -18.78 -5.78
C MET A 40 -8.22 -19.40 -6.18
N SER A 41 -8.27 -20.62 -6.73
CA SER A 41 -7.14 -21.35 -7.30
C SER A 41 -7.49 -21.88 -8.70
N GLY A 42 -6.49 -22.12 -9.52
CA GLY A 42 -6.65 -22.52 -10.92
C GLY A 42 -5.39 -22.26 -11.73
N ASP A 43 -5.54 -21.52 -12.84
CA ASP A 43 -4.40 -21.18 -13.69
C ASP A 43 -3.39 -20.28 -12.94
N PRO A 44 -2.07 -20.54 -13.05
CA PRO A 44 -1.04 -19.74 -12.40
C PRO A 44 -1.10 -18.24 -12.77
N GLY A 45 -1.57 -17.89 -13.96
CA GLY A 45 -1.80 -16.50 -14.37
C GLY A 45 -2.93 -15.83 -13.57
N PHE A 46 -4.02 -16.55 -13.28
CA PHE A 46 -5.07 -16.07 -12.38
C PHE A 46 -4.55 -15.97 -10.95
N GLU A 47 -3.89 -17.01 -10.44
CA GLU A 47 -3.40 -17.03 -9.05
C GLU A 47 -2.42 -15.88 -8.79
N ARG A 48 -1.51 -15.59 -9.72
CA ARG A 48 -0.61 -14.42 -9.62
C ARG A 48 -1.38 -13.10 -9.57
N ALA A 49 -2.39 -12.91 -10.42
CA ALA A 49 -3.22 -11.72 -10.41
C ALA A 49 -4.00 -11.56 -9.10
N HIS A 50 -4.59 -12.66 -8.62
CA HIS A 50 -5.31 -12.71 -7.35
C HIS A 50 -4.39 -12.39 -6.16
N ARG A 51 -3.18 -12.98 -6.10
CA ARG A 51 -2.21 -12.72 -5.04
C ARG A 51 -1.73 -11.27 -5.02
N VAL A 52 -1.53 -10.65 -6.19
CA VAL A 52 -1.17 -9.22 -6.27
C VAL A 52 -2.28 -8.33 -5.71
N HIS A 53 -3.53 -8.58 -6.08
CA HIS A 53 -4.66 -7.79 -5.58
C HIS A 53 -4.87 -8.01 -4.07
N ALA A 54 -4.97 -9.27 -3.63
CA ALA A 54 -5.19 -9.62 -2.22
C ALA A 54 -4.07 -9.09 -1.31
N ASN A 55 -2.80 -9.25 -1.70
CA ASN A 55 -1.69 -8.72 -0.92
C ASN A 55 -1.68 -7.19 -0.89
N THR A 56 -2.12 -6.51 -1.95
CA THR A 56 -2.26 -5.04 -1.93
C THR A 56 -3.36 -4.63 -0.97
N MET A 57 -4.47 -5.36 -0.95
CA MET A 57 -5.59 -5.16 -0.01
C MET A 57 -5.14 -5.31 1.45
N GLU A 58 -4.32 -6.33 1.76
CA GLU A 58 -3.74 -6.48 3.10
C GLU A 58 -2.81 -5.30 3.47
N GLN A 59 -2.01 -4.83 2.51
CA GLN A 59 -1.06 -3.75 2.76
C GLN A 59 -1.74 -2.39 2.96
N VAL A 60 -2.83 -2.09 2.25
CA VAL A 60 -3.54 -0.80 2.43
C VAL A 60 -4.12 -0.64 3.83
N LEU A 61 -4.50 -1.74 4.50
CA LEU A 61 -5.01 -1.72 5.87
C LEU A 61 -4.01 -1.19 6.88
N ILE A 62 -2.71 -1.41 6.64
CA ILE A 62 -1.63 -0.90 7.48
C ILE A 62 -1.16 0.47 6.98
N PHE A 63 -1.06 0.61 5.66
CA PHE A 63 -0.53 1.80 5.01
C PHE A 63 -1.37 3.05 5.28
N PHE A 64 -2.70 3.00 5.10
CA PHE A 64 -3.53 4.20 5.27
C PHE A 64 -3.53 4.76 6.69
N PRO A 65 -3.72 3.96 7.76
CA PRO A 65 -3.59 4.47 9.12
C PRO A 65 -2.21 5.07 9.39
N ALA A 66 -1.14 4.38 8.99
CA ALA A 66 0.23 4.86 9.20
C ALA A 66 0.51 6.17 8.44
N LEU A 67 0.03 6.29 7.20
CA LEU A 67 0.17 7.51 6.38
C LEU A 67 -0.46 8.71 7.08
N TRP A 68 -1.70 8.56 7.55
CA TRP A 68 -2.46 9.66 8.15
C TRP A 68 -1.96 10.03 9.54
N ILE A 69 -1.61 9.04 10.37
CA ILE A 69 -1.04 9.30 11.70
C ILE A 69 0.30 10.01 11.53
N PHE A 70 1.22 9.50 10.70
CA PHE A 70 2.51 10.14 10.43
C PHE A 70 2.33 11.56 9.89
N SER A 71 1.37 11.75 8.97
CA SER A 71 1.07 13.07 8.43
C SER A 71 0.66 14.06 9.52
N TYR A 72 -0.10 13.61 10.50
CA TYR A 72 -0.61 14.46 11.58
C TYR A 72 0.44 14.71 12.66
N THR A 73 1.20 13.68 13.05
CA THR A 73 2.13 13.76 14.17
C THR A 73 3.56 14.13 13.79
N VAL A 74 3.96 13.97 12.53
CA VAL A 74 5.33 14.19 12.07
C VAL A 74 5.38 15.19 10.91
N SER A 75 4.87 14.84 9.73
CA SER A 75 4.94 15.74 8.56
C SER A 75 4.04 15.28 7.40
N PRO A 76 3.13 16.14 6.90
CA PRO A 76 2.34 15.85 5.70
C PRO A 76 3.15 15.72 4.40
N LEU A 77 4.29 16.41 4.29
CA LEU A 77 5.14 16.31 3.09
C LEU A 77 5.86 14.96 3.04
N TRP A 78 6.50 14.57 4.15
CA TRP A 78 7.22 13.30 4.22
C TRP A 78 6.29 12.09 4.17
N SER A 79 5.08 12.18 4.74
CA SER A 79 4.08 11.13 4.57
C SER A 79 3.75 10.92 3.09
N ALA A 80 3.57 12.01 2.33
CA ALA A 80 3.26 11.92 0.91
C ALA A 80 4.43 11.33 0.08
N ILE A 81 5.67 11.71 0.38
CA ILE A 81 6.87 11.14 -0.28
C ILE A 81 6.94 9.63 -0.05
N LEU A 82 6.86 9.19 1.21
CA LEU A 82 6.86 7.76 1.57
C LEU A 82 5.67 7.03 0.93
N GLY A 83 4.50 7.67 0.87
CA GLY A 83 3.34 7.15 0.17
C GLY A 83 3.52 6.98 -1.33
N GLY A 84 4.21 7.92 -1.98
CA GLY A 84 4.61 7.78 -3.39
C GLY A 84 5.55 6.60 -3.61
N VAL A 85 6.55 6.42 -2.74
CA VAL A 85 7.46 5.26 -2.76
C VAL A 85 6.68 3.95 -2.57
N TRP A 86 5.68 3.94 -1.69
CA TRP A 86 4.82 2.78 -1.49
C TRP A 86 4.06 2.39 -2.77
N ILE A 87 3.45 3.36 -3.46
CA ILE A 87 2.75 3.13 -4.74
C ILE A 87 3.70 2.52 -5.78
N VAL A 88 4.91 3.08 -5.93
CA VAL A 88 5.94 2.54 -6.85
C VAL A 88 6.32 1.12 -6.44
N GLY A 89 6.53 0.86 -5.15
CA GLY A 89 6.82 -0.47 -4.62
C GLY A 89 5.73 -1.49 -4.98
N ARG A 90 4.46 -1.12 -4.91
CA ARG A 90 3.33 -1.98 -5.32
C ARG A 90 3.30 -2.27 -6.82
N LEU A 91 3.62 -1.28 -7.66
CA LEU A 91 3.72 -1.49 -9.12
C LEU A 91 4.88 -2.43 -9.47
N VAL A 92 6.05 -2.24 -8.84
CA VAL A 92 7.21 -3.12 -9.00
C VAL A 92 6.89 -4.54 -8.50
N TYR A 93 6.23 -4.66 -7.35
CA TYR A 93 5.77 -5.94 -6.81
C TYR A 93 4.85 -6.66 -7.79
N ALA A 94 3.84 -5.97 -8.32
CA ALA A 94 2.89 -6.53 -9.28
C ALA A 94 3.59 -7.00 -10.56
N HIS A 95 4.45 -6.16 -11.14
CA HIS A 95 5.20 -6.52 -12.34
C HIS A 95 6.10 -7.75 -12.10
N ALA A 96 6.86 -7.75 -11.00
CA ALA A 96 7.71 -8.88 -10.65
C ALA A 96 6.90 -10.16 -10.49
N TYR A 97 5.76 -10.10 -9.78
CA TYR A 97 4.88 -11.25 -9.58
C TYR A 97 4.33 -11.79 -10.91
N TYR A 98 3.97 -10.91 -11.85
CA TYR A 98 3.45 -11.31 -13.16
C TYR A 98 4.51 -11.94 -14.07
N VAL A 99 5.78 -11.56 -13.92
CA VAL A 99 6.89 -12.17 -14.67
C VAL A 99 7.31 -13.50 -14.04
N ASP A 100 7.65 -13.47 -12.76
CA ASP A 100 8.10 -14.63 -11.98
C ASP A 100 7.85 -14.35 -10.49
N GLU A 101 6.96 -15.14 -9.89
CA GLU A 101 6.60 -14.99 -8.47
C GLU A 101 7.79 -15.06 -7.52
N LYS A 102 8.89 -15.73 -7.90
CA LYS A 102 10.12 -15.81 -7.10
C LYS A 102 10.85 -14.46 -7.03
N LYS A 103 10.62 -13.56 -7.98
CA LYS A 103 11.25 -12.23 -8.07
C LYS A 103 10.50 -11.13 -7.31
N ARG A 104 9.37 -11.46 -6.67
CA ARG A 104 8.51 -10.50 -5.94
C ARG A 104 9.21 -9.78 -4.78
N GLY A 105 10.34 -10.31 -4.30
CA GLY A 105 11.05 -9.82 -3.11
C GLY A 105 11.49 -8.36 -3.19
N ILE A 106 11.89 -7.87 -4.37
CA ILE A 106 12.33 -6.48 -4.54
C ILE A 106 11.17 -5.49 -4.31
N GLY A 107 10.02 -5.72 -4.95
CA GLY A 107 8.84 -4.87 -4.74
C GLY A 107 8.30 -4.93 -3.31
N PHE A 108 8.40 -6.10 -2.67
CA PHE A 108 8.06 -6.25 -1.25
C PHE A 108 9.01 -5.43 -0.36
N GLY A 109 10.32 -5.47 -0.63
CA GLY A 109 11.32 -4.68 0.07
C GLY A 109 11.06 -3.17 -0.04
N ILE A 110 10.76 -2.66 -1.25
CA ILE A 110 10.43 -1.25 -1.46
C ILE A 110 9.17 -0.86 -0.68
N THR A 111 8.14 -1.70 -0.72
CA THR A 111 6.90 -1.50 0.04
C THR A 111 7.17 -1.41 1.54
N ALA A 112 8.00 -2.32 2.07
CA ALA A 112 8.39 -2.35 3.49
C ALA A 112 9.21 -1.11 3.90
N LEU A 113 10.15 -0.67 3.04
CA LEU A 113 10.94 0.53 3.26
C LEU A 113 10.09 1.81 3.29
N ALA A 114 8.91 1.81 2.67
CA ALA A 114 7.96 2.92 2.79
C ALA A 114 7.05 2.78 4.02
N SER A 115 6.53 1.57 4.29
CA SER A 115 5.58 1.32 5.37
C SER A 115 6.19 1.41 6.77
N TYR A 116 7.42 0.92 6.98
CA TYR A 116 8.03 0.91 8.31
C TYR A 116 8.37 2.30 8.85
N PRO A 117 8.96 3.23 8.06
CA PRO A 117 9.14 4.60 8.52
C PRO A 117 7.82 5.31 8.86
N LEU A 118 6.76 5.06 8.08
CA LEU A 118 5.43 5.59 8.38
C LEU A 118 4.92 5.07 9.73
N LEU A 119 5.02 3.76 10.00
CA LEU A 119 4.58 3.15 11.26
C LEU A 119 5.42 3.59 12.47
N ILE A 120 6.74 3.49 12.37
CA ILE A 120 7.66 3.82 13.46
C ILE A 120 7.60 5.32 13.76
N GLY A 121 7.61 6.16 12.71
CA GLY A 121 7.48 7.60 12.85
C GLY A 121 6.13 8.00 13.45
N SER A 122 5.04 7.32 13.06
CA SER A 122 3.73 7.51 13.69
C SER A 122 3.76 7.26 15.20
N LEU A 123 4.35 6.14 15.62
CA LEU A 123 4.45 5.77 17.03
C LEU A 123 5.29 6.80 17.82
N ILE A 124 6.45 7.18 17.29
CA ILE A 124 7.31 8.20 17.91
C ILE A 124 6.57 9.52 18.03
N GLY A 125 5.91 9.97 16.95
CA GLY A 125 5.16 11.22 16.93
C GLY A 125 4.01 11.24 17.95
N ILE A 126 3.28 10.12 18.10
CA ILE A 126 2.24 9.97 19.13
C ILE A 126 2.86 10.09 20.53
N ILE A 127 3.94 9.35 20.82
CA ILE A 127 4.58 9.35 22.14
C ILE A 127 5.05 10.76 22.50
N MET A 128 5.71 11.45 21.58
CA MET A 128 6.19 12.82 21.79
C MET A 128 5.05 13.79 22.06
N ALA A 129 3.94 13.67 21.33
CA ALA A 129 2.74 14.50 21.55
C ALA A 129 2.10 14.24 22.92
N LEU A 130 2.05 12.99 23.37
CA LEU A 130 1.52 12.62 24.69
C LEU A 130 2.42 13.14 25.82
N ILE A 131 3.74 13.01 25.69
CA ILE A 131 4.70 13.53 26.67
C ILE A 131 4.55 15.05 26.80
N ALA A 132 4.51 15.77 25.67
CA ALA A 132 4.36 17.23 25.67
C ALA A 132 3.06 17.67 26.37
N LYS A 133 1.96 16.92 26.19
CA LYS A 133 0.68 17.19 26.83
C LYS A 133 0.68 16.92 28.34
N LEU A 134 1.49 15.99 28.84
CA LEU A 134 1.60 15.67 30.27
C LEU A 134 2.54 16.62 31.02
N SER A 135 3.47 17.26 30.31
CA SER A 135 4.45 18.19 30.89
C SER A 135 3.99 19.66 30.96
N GLY A 136 2.83 19.99 30.39
CA GLY A 136 2.23 21.32 30.41
C GLY A 136 0.92 21.32 31.18
#